data_AF-A0A3M1AIG7-F1
#
_entry.id   AF-A0A3M1AIG7-F1
#
_cell.length_a   1.000
_cell.length_b   1.000
_cell.length_c   1.000
_cell.angle_alpha   90.00
_cell.angle_beta   90.00
_cell.angle_gamma   90.00
#
_symmetry.space_group_name_H-M   'P 1'
#
loop_
_entity.id
_entity.type
_entity.pdbx_description
1 polymer ?
#
loop_
_entity_poly.entity_id
_entity_poly.type
_entity_poly.pdbx_seq_one_letter_code
_entity_poly.pdbx_strand_id
1 'polypeptide(L)'
;MSPSRTPDPQALAEAVLAGDRRALARAVTLVESTRPDHRKAALALLEALRGRGGESLRIGLSGTPGVGKSTFIEAFGLHLVDQGLKVAVLAVDPSSARTGGSILGDKTRMERLSRSPQAFIRPSPSLGALGGVARRTREAAAIVEAAGFDVVLIETVGVGQSETMVADLTDIFVLLMAPAGGDELQGVKRGIMEAADLILVNKADGDLLAAAERTRADYAAALRLMRPRPGDPQGWPKVMCVSALTGRGIAEAWEAIGELARARRASGAFAARRAEQARRWFEDELHRGLVERLTRDARLSQAIAALEADLAAGRIAPSVAAERVLESLFGEGEEAVRRP
;
A
#
# COMPACT_ATOMS: atom_id res chain seq x y z
N MET A 1 3.05 28.11 21.80
CA MET A 1 2.78 27.38 20.54
C MET A 1 1.35 27.67 20.13
N SER A 2 1.13 28.42 19.06
CA SER A 2 -0.23 28.73 18.58
C SER A 2 -0.97 27.44 18.22
N PRO A 3 -2.27 27.31 18.51
CA PRO A 3 -3.05 26.14 18.11
C PRO A 3 -2.93 25.98 16.60
N SER A 4 -2.49 24.80 16.13
CA SER A 4 -2.24 24.58 14.71
C SER A 4 -3.56 24.72 13.95
N ARG A 5 -3.76 25.87 13.30
CA ARG A 5 -4.91 26.15 12.44
C ARG A 5 -4.96 25.06 11.37
N THR A 6 -6.13 24.42 11.22
CA THR A 6 -6.36 23.43 10.16
C THR A 6 -5.94 24.05 8.82
N PRO A 7 -5.10 23.40 8.01
CA PRO A 7 -4.63 23.97 6.76
C PRO A 7 -5.81 24.28 5.84
N ASP A 8 -5.74 25.39 5.11
CA ASP A 8 -6.64 25.61 3.96
C ASP A 8 -6.33 24.55 2.89
N PRO A 9 -7.27 23.63 2.58
CA PRO A 9 -7.04 22.56 1.61
C PRO A 9 -6.70 23.08 0.21
N GLN A 10 -7.30 24.21 -0.22
CA GLN A 10 -7.12 24.72 -1.57
C GLN A 10 -5.72 25.30 -1.76
N ALA A 11 -5.30 26.19 -0.85
CA ALA A 11 -3.95 26.74 -0.85
C ALA A 11 -2.88 25.63 -0.70
N LEU A 12 -3.16 24.59 0.09
CA LEU A 12 -2.28 23.44 0.22
C LEU A 12 -2.18 22.63 -1.08
N ALA A 13 -3.30 22.41 -1.78
CA ALA A 13 -3.33 21.73 -3.07
C ALA A 13 -2.49 22.49 -4.12
N GLU A 14 -2.67 23.81 -4.22
CA GLU A 14 -1.92 24.65 -5.16
C GLU A 14 -0.41 24.58 -4.91
N ALA A 15 0.02 24.63 -3.64
CA ALA A 15 1.42 24.48 -3.28
C ALA A 15 1.98 23.08 -3.61
N VAL A 16 1.19 22.02 -3.41
CA VAL A 16 1.57 20.65 -3.81
C VAL A 16 1.75 20.55 -5.33
N LEU A 17 0.81 21.10 -6.11
CA LEU A 17 0.88 21.11 -7.58
C LEU A 17 2.05 21.96 -8.10
N ALA A 18 2.45 23.00 -7.37
CA ALA A 18 3.64 23.79 -7.65
C ALA A 18 4.96 23.09 -7.28
N GLY A 19 4.91 21.87 -6.73
CA GLY A 19 6.10 21.10 -6.35
C GLY A 19 6.72 21.51 -5.01
N ASP A 20 6.01 22.22 -4.14
CA ASP A 20 6.51 22.57 -2.81
C ASP A 20 6.63 21.29 -1.94
N ARG A 21 7.87 20.90 -1.65
CA ARG A 21 8.20 19.70 -0.86
C ARG A 21 7.70 19.77 0.58
N ARG A 22 7.65 20.96 1.20
CA ARG A 22 7.10 21.15 2.55
C ARG A 22 5.58 21.04 2.53
N ALA A 23 4.94 21.60 1.50
CA ALA A 23 3.50 21.43 1.27
C ALA A 23 3.15 19.95 1.09
N LEU A 24 3.89 19.21 0.26
CA LEU A 24 3.74 17.77 0.08
C LEU A 24 3.83 17.01 1.42
N ALA A 25 4.85 17.27 2.24
CA ALA A 25 4.98 16.63 3.55
C ALA A 25 3.81 16.95 4.49
N ARG A 26 3.30 18.19 4.46
CA ARG A 26 2.12 18.61 5.24
C ARG A 26 0.83 17.96 4.75
N ALA A 27 0.65 17.86 3.43
CA ALA A 27 -0.48 17.19 2.80
C ALA A 27 -0.55 15.71 3.19
N VAL A 28 0.58 15.00 3.10
CA VAL A 28 0.68 13.61 3.55
C VAL A 28 0.41 13.48 5.05
N THR A 29 0.93 14.39 5.87
CA THR A 29 0.65 14.40 7.32
C THR A 29 -0.84 14.66 7.62
N LEU A 30 -1.54 15.45 6.80
CA LEU A 30 -2.96 15.75 6.96
C LEU A 30 -3.82 14.50 6.75
N VAL A 31 -3.57 13.73 5.68
CA VAL A 31 -4.33 12.49 5.39
C VAL A 31 -4.04 11.36 6.37
N GLU A 32 -2.84 11.35 6.96
CA GLU A 32 -2.48 10.39 8.00
C GLU A 32 -3.11 10.70 9.37
N SER A 33 -3.61 11.92 9.57
CA SER A 33 -4.14 12.34 10.86
C SER A 33 -5.44 11.63 11.25
N THR A 34 -5.56 11.28 12.54
CA THR A 34 -6.78 10.70 13.12
C THR A 34 -7.78 11.75 13.62
N ARG A 35 -7.41 13.04 13.59
CA ARG A 35 -8.27 14.11 14.10
C ARG A 35 -9.50 14.33 13.20
N PRO A 36 -10.72 14.46 13.76
CA PRO A 36 -11.94 14.64 12.95
C PRO A 36 -11.94 15.89 12.06
N ASP A 37 -11.43 17.02 12.56
CA ASP A 37 -11.32 18.28 11.81
C ASP A 37 -10.34 18.15 10.64
N HIS A 38 -9.22 17.46 10.85
CA HIS A 38 -8.26 17.16 9.79
C HIS A 38 -8.85 16.24 8.71
N ARG A 39 -9.72 15.29 9.07
CA ARG A 39 -10.34 14.39 8.09
C ARG A 39 -11.18 15.15 7.07
N LYS A 40 -11.95 16.15 7.49
CA LYS A 40 -12.74 16.97 6.57
C LYS A 40 -11.84 17.74 5.60
N ALA A 41 -10.76 18.33 6.12
CA ALA A 41 -9.77 19.04 5.31
C ALA A 41 -9.01 18.10 4.35
N ALA A 42 -8.66 16.89 4.79
CA ALA A 42 -8.02 15.86 3.98
C ALA A 42 -8.89 15.46 2.77
N LEU A 43 -10.19 15.25 2.97
CA LEU A 43 -11.11 14.91 1.88
C LEU A 43 -11.21 16.05 0.85
N ALA A 44 -11.31 17.31 1.32
CA ALA A 44 -11.32 18.47 0.44
C ALA A 44 -10.02 18.62 -0.35
N LEU A 45 -8.87 18.35 0.29
CA LEU A 45 -7.56 18.35 -0.36
C LEU A 45 -7.47 17.28 -1.45
N LEU A 46 -7.89 16.04 -1.15
CA LEU A 46 -7.87 14.94 -2.11
C LEU A 46 -8.76 15.23 -3.32
N GLU A 47 -9.93 15.83 -3.11
CA GLU A 47 -10.81 16.25 -4.19
C GLU A 47 -10.19 17.36 -5.04
N ALA A 48 -9.54 18.36 -4.41
CA ALA A 48 -8.84 19.43 -5.12
C ALA A 48 -7.64 18.93 -5.96
N LEU A 49 -7.02 17.82 -5.55
CA LEU A 49 -5.92 17.17 -6.28
C LEU A 49 -6.41 16.14 -7.31
N ARG A 50 -7.70 15.79 -7.33
CA ARG A 50 -8.24 14.72 -8.18
C ARG A 50 -8.02 15.02 -9.66
N GLY A 51 -7.42 14.06 -10.38
CA GLY A 51 -7.13 14.19 -11.80
C GLY A 51 -6.06 15.24 -12.13
N ARG A 52 -5.34 15.75 -11.12
CA ARG A 52 -4.21 16.67 -11.30
C ARG A 52 -2.91 15.86 -11.24
N GLY A 53 -1.89 16.29 -12.00
CA GLY A 53 -0.61 15.60 -12.11
C GLY A 53 -0.56 14.58 -13.25
N GLY A 54 0.47 13.74 -13.23
CA GLY A 54 0.69 12.67 -14.20
C GLY A 54 0.26 11.30 -13.67
N GLU A 55 0.33 10.28 -14.53
CA GLU A 55 0.17 8.89 -14.10
C GLU A 55 1.51 8.34 -13.60
N SER A 56 1.70 8.21 -12.27
CA SER A 56 2.86 7.49 -11.74
C SER A 56 2.72 5.98 -11.95
N LEU A 57 3.84 5.27 -12.05
CA LEU A 57 3.88 3.82 -11.91
C LEU A 57 4.03 3.45 -10.43
N ARG A 58 3.06 2.71 -9.87
CA ARG A 58 3.05 2.25 -8.47
C ARG A 58 3.66 0.85 -8.39
N ILE A 59 4.78 0.71 -7.67
CA ILE A 59 5.51 -0.55 -7.54
C ILE A 59 5.49 -0.97 -6.08
N GLY A 60 4.91 -2.14 -5.81
CA GLY A 60 4.88 -2.74 -4.48
C GLY A 60 6.13 -3.57 -4.25
N LEU A 61 6.75 -3.44 -3.08
CA LEU A 61 7.97 -4.14 -2.72
C LEU A 61 7.77 -4.87 -1.40
N SER A 62 7.98 -6.18 -1.44
CA SER A 62 8.01 -7.01 -0.24
C SER A 62 9.17 -8.00 -0.28
N GLY A 63 9.41 -8.66 0.85
CA GLY A 63 10.49 -9.63 1.00
C GLY A 63 10.78 -9.88 2.48
N THR A 64 11.39 -11.03 2.76
CA THR A 64 11.69 -11.44 4.14
C THR A 64 12.70 -10.49 4.81
N PRO A 65 12.67 -10.36 6.14
CA PRO A 65 13.69 -9.60 6.86
C PRO A 65 15.10 -10.07 6.49
N GLY A 66 16.01 -9.13 6.22
CA GLY A 66 17.40 -9.44 5.85
C GLY A 66 17.65 -9.72 4.36
N VAL A 67 16.61 -9.73 3.53
CA VAL A 67 16.75 -9.93 2.06
C VAL A 67 17.50 -8.79 1.36
N GLY A 68 17.66 -7.64 2.02
CA GLY A 68 18.32 -6.45 1.45
C GLY A 68 17.35 -5.49 0.74
N LYS A 69 16.07 -5.50 1.13
CA LYS A 69 15.01 -4.64 0.55
C LYS A 69 15.33 -3.15 0.60
N SER A 70 15.74 -2.60 1.75
CA SER A 70 16.07 -1.17 1.84
C SER A 70 17.29 -0.80 0.98
N THR A 71 18.31 -1.68 0.93
CA THR A 71 19.47 -1.51 0.03
C THR A 71 19.04 -1.55 -1.44
N PHE A 72 18.12 -2.44 -1.79
CA PHE A 72 17.54 -2.49 -3.14
C PHE A 72 16.77 -1.21 -3.47
N ILE A 73 15.91 -0.71 -2.57
CA ILE A 73 15.17 0.53 -2.81
C ILE A 73 16.11 1.72 -2.98
N GLU A 74 17.18 1.81 -2.19
CA GLU A 74 18.17 2.86 -2.37
C GLU A 74 18.85 2.75 -3.75
N ALA A 75 19.36 1.57 -4.11
CA ALA A 75 20.04 1.36 -5.40
C ALA A 75 19.11 1.58 -6.60
N PHE A 76 17.90 1.01 -6.54
CA PHE A 76 16.87 1.14 -7.58
C PHE A 76 16.36 2.58 -7.68
N GLY A 77 16.06 3.22 -6.55
CA GLY A 77 15.61 4.61 -6.52
C GLY A 77 16.66 5.59 -7.05
N LEU A 78 17.95 5.38 -6.72
CA LEU A 78 19.04 6.17 -7.29
C LEU A 78 19.16 5.96 -8.80
N HIS A 79 19.07 4.71 -9.28
CA HIS A 79 19.08 4.41 -10.71
C HIS A 79 17.94 5.15 -11.45
N LEU A 80 16.74 5.19 -10.89
CA LEU A 80 15.61 5.94 -11.47
C LEU A 80 15.84 7.45 -11.46
N VAL A 81 16.39 8.00 -10.38
CA VAL A 81 16.78 9.42 -10.29
C VAL A 81 17.86 9.78 -11.32
N ASP A 82 18.82 8.89 -11.56
CA ASP A 82 19.87 9.07 -12.57
C ASP A 82 19.28 9.07 -14.00
N GLN A 83 18.11 8.45 -14.21
CA GLN A 83 17.32 8.57 -15.44
C GLN A 83 16.44 9.84 -15.50
N GLY A 84 16.51 10.70 -14.48
CA GLY A 84 15.74 11.94 -14.40
C GLY A 84 14.31 11.78 -13.85
N LEU A 85 13.97 10.61 -13.29
CA LEU A 85 12.65 10.33 -12.74
C LEU A 85 12.53 10.81 -11.29
N LYS A 86 11.36 11.34 -10.94
CA LYS A 86 11.00 11.65 -9.55
C LYS A 86 10.43 10.42 -8.87
N VAL A 87 11.04 10.03 -7.74
CA VAL A 87 10.72 8.78 -7.03
C VAL A 87 10.19 9.06 -5.64
N ALA A 88 9.04 8.51 -5.30
CA ALA A 88 8.54 8.49 -3.95
C ALA A 88 8.66 7.09 -3.33
N VAL A 89 8.99 7.03 -2.05
CA VAL A 89 9.02 5.79 -1.26
C VAL A 89 8.05 5.94 -0.09
N LEU A 90 7.03 5.10 -0.05
CA LEU A 90 6.01 5.06 0.98
C LEU A 90 6.14 3.73 1.73
N ALA A 91 6.53 3.79 3.00
CA ALA A 91 6.62 2.61 3.84
C ALA A 91 5.27 2.26 4.48
N VAL A 92 5.03 0.96 4.63
CA VAL A 92 3.78 0.39 5.14
C VAL A 92 4.11 -0.62 6.24
N ASP A 93 3.85 -0.23 7.49
CA ASP A 93 4.06 -1.08 8.68
C ASP A 93 2.74 -1.25 9.45
N PRO A 94 2.06 -2.40 9.36
CA PRO A 94 0.87 -2.68 10.16
C PRO A 94 1.16 -2.77 11.67
N SER A 95 2.39 -3.12 12.05
CA SER A 95 2.79 -3.31 13.44
C SER A 95 3.02 -1.98 14.18
N SER A 96 3.15 -0.87 13.42
CA SER A 96 3.23 0.51 13.91
C SER A 96 2.05 0.92 14.81
N ALA A 97 0.93 0.18 14.74
CA ALA A 97 -0.20 0.31 15.66
C ALA A 97 0.16 0.08 17.13
N ARG A 98 1.16 -0.78 17.39
CA ARG A 98 1.64 -1.11 18.75
C ARG A 98 2.80 -0.23 19.21
N THR A 99 3.65 0.23 18.29
CA THR A 99 4.90 0.93 18.62
C THR A 99 4.83 2.45 18.51
N GLY A 100 3.70 3.01 18.04
CA GLY A 100 3.58 4.45 17.84
C GLY A 100 4.35 4.97 16.61
N GLY A 101 4.68 4.06 15.68
CA GLY A 101 5.38 4.31 14.42
C GLY A 101 6.87 4.60 14.52
N SER A 102 7.57 4.42 13.40
CA SER A 102 9.02 4.63 13.28
C SER A 102 9.29 6.02 12.70
N ILE A 103 9.69 6.98 13.55
CA ILE A 103 10.02 8.35 13.12
C ILE A 103 11.36 8.38 12.35
N LEU A 104 12.29 7.46 12.65
CA LEU A 104 13.70 7.54 12.23
C LEU A 104 14.23 6.31 11.50
N GLY A 105 13.63 5.12 11.66
CA GLY A 105 14.25 3.85 11.28
C GLY A 105 14.40 3.58 9.79
N ASP A 106 13.54 4.19 8.96
CA ASP A 106 13.54 3.93 7.50
C ASP A 106 14.38 4.95 6.73
N LYS A 107 14.49 6.19 7.22
CA LYS A 107 15.33 7.22 6.57
C LYS A 107 16.82 6.95 6.72
N THR A 108 17.25 6.33 7.82
CA THR A 108 18.66 5.97 8.05
C THR A 108 19.13 4.82 7.17
N ARG A 109 18.21 4.06 6.57
CA ARG A 109 18.51 2.91 5.68
C ARG A 109 18.64 3.28 4.20
N MET A 110 18.28 4.51 3.82
CA MET A 110 18.30 5.04 2.44
C MET A 110 18.97 6.42 2.42
N GLU A 111 20.19 6.49 2.96
CA GLU A 111 20.93 7.73 3.19
C GLU A 111 21.10 8.57 1.92
N ARG A 112 21.54 7.96 0.82
CA ARG A 112 21.84 8.65 -0.44
C ARG A 112 20.56 9.10 -1.13
N LEU A 113 19.58 8.20 -1.24
CA LEU A 113 18.30 8.52 -1.88
C LEU A 113 17.57 9.64 -1.13
N SER A 114 17.61 9.64 0.21
CA SER A 114 16.94 10.67 1.03
C SER A 114 17.45 12.09 0.79
N ARG A 115 18.68 12.25 0.29
CA ARG A 115 19.31 13.53 -0.05
C ARG A 115 18.96 14.02 -1.46
N SER A 116 18.44 13.15 -2.33
CA SER A 116 18.06 13.56 -3.68
C SER A 116 16.86 14.52 -3.63
N PRO A 117 16.93 15.67 -4.33
CA PRO A 117 15.79 16.57 -4.45
C PRO A 117 14.65 15.94 -5.25
N GLN A 118 14.95 14.95 -6.11
CA GLN A 118 13.97 14.21 -6.92
C GLN A 118 13.32 13.04 -6.16
N ALA A 119 13.80 12.71 -4.96
CA ALA A 119 13.25 11.62 -4.17
C ALA A 119 12.44 12.11 -2.97
N PHE A 120 11.30 11.50 -2.65
CA PHE A 120 10.53 11.80 -1.44
C PHE A 120 10.28 10.52 -0.64
N ILE A 121 10.76 10.47 0.61
CA ILE A 121 10.63 9.27 1.46
C ILE A 121 9.71 9.57 2.63
N ARG A 122 8.60 8.83 2.72
CA ARG A 122 7.65 8.86 3.83
C ARG A 122 7.74 7.53 4.61
N PRO A 123 8.24 7.56 5.86
CA PRO A 123 8.18 6.41 6.76
C PRO A 123 6.73 6.00 7.05
N SER A 124 6.53 4.78 7.54
CA SER A 124 5.17 4.30 7.84
C SER A 124 4.48 5.17 8.88
N PRO A 125 3.20 5.54 8.67
CA PRO A 125 2.45 6.30 9.65
C PRO A 125 2.31 5.50 10.96
N SER A 126 2.41 6.22 12.07
CA SER A 126 2.03 5.71 13.39
C SER A 126 0.51 5.50 13.47
N LEU A 127 0.07 4.42 14.12
CA LEU A 127 -1.31 4.20 14.61
C LEU A 127 -2.37 3.76 13.59
N GLY A 128 -2.81 2.51 13.66
CA GLY A 128 -4.11 2.06 13.12
C GLY A 128 -4.14 0.57 12.79
N ALA A 129 -5.32 -0.05 12.87
CA ALA A 129 -5.54 -1.39 12.31
C ALA A 129 -5.12 -1.44 10.83
N LEU A 130 -4.83 -2.63 10.28
CA LEU A 130 -4.39 -2.85 8.89
C LEU A 130 -5.13 -1.97 7.86
N GLY A 131 -6.47 -1.89 7.93
CA GLY A 131 -7.28 -1.08 7.01
C GLY A 131 -7.06 0.44 7.12
N GLY A 132 -6.62 0.94 8.27
CA GLY A 132 -6.23 2.34 8.45
C GLY A 132 -4.91 2.69 7.76
N VAL A 133 -3.97 1.74 7.70
CA VAL A 133 -2.67 1.93 7.02
C VAL A 133 -2.88 1.93 5.51
N ALA A 134 -3.61 0.96 4.96
CA ALA A 134 -3.90 0.86 3.52
C ALA A 134 -4.50 2.17 2.96
N ARG A 135 -5.54 2.68 3.63
CA ARG A 135 -6.23 3.92 3.26
C ARG A 135 -5.26 5.10 3.18
N ARG A 136 -4.43 5.29 4.22
CA ARG A 136 -3.49 6.41 4.29
C ARG A 136 -2.41 6.31 3.23
N THR A 137 -1.88 5.11 2.98
CA THR A 137 -0.90 4.89 1.91
C THR A 137 -1.47 5.21 0.53
N ARG A 138 -2.72 4.79 0.25
CA ARG A 138 -3.44 5.15 -0.98
C ARG A 138 -3.58 6.67 -1.13
N GLU A 139 -4.03 7.35 -0.08
CA GLU A 139 -4.21 8.80 -0.09
C GLU A 139 -2.86 9.53 -0.25
N ALA A 140 -1.80 9.06 0.41
CA ALA A 140 -0.45 9.58 0.23
C ALA A 140 0.08 9.36 -1.19
N ALA A 141 -0.15 8.19 -1.79
CA ALA A 141 0.22 7.89 -3.17
C ALA A 141 -0.47 8.85 -4.16
N ALA A 142 -1.77 9.13 -3.97
CA ALA A 142 -2.51 10.08 -4.80
C ALA A 142 -1.96 11.52 -4.69
N ILE A 143 -1.57 11.96 -3.49
CA ILE A 143 -0.97 13.29 -3.28
C ILE A 143 0.40 13.38 -3.97
N VAL A 144 1.21 12.33 -3.85
CA VAL A 144 2.53 12.24 -4.47
C VAL A 144 2.41 12.22 -6.01
N GLU A 145 1.45 11.47 -6.55
CA GLU A 145 1.10 11.50 -7.98
C GLU A 145 0.74 12.92 -8.44
N ALA A 146 -0.12 13.61 -7.69
CA ALA A 146 -0.51 14.98 -8.01
C ALA A 146 0.66 15.96 -7.94
N ALA A 147 1.66 15.70 -7.09
CA ALA A 147 2.92 16.46 -7.03
C ALA A 147 3.88 16.18 -8.21
N GLY A 148 3.48 15.32 -9.15
CA GLY A 148 4.21 15.04 -10.38
C GLY A 148 5.39 14.08 -10.20
N PHE A 149 5.28 13.13 -9.28
CA PHE A 149 6.23 12.02 -9.20
C PHE A 149 5.97 11.01 -10.31
N ASP A 150 7.00 10.35 -10.82
CA ASP A 150 6.88 9.40 -11.93
C ASP A 150 6.73 7.96 -11.42
N VAL A 151 7.36 7.66 -10.28
CA VAL A 151 7.37 6.32 -9.67
C VAL A 151 7.07 6.41 -8.18
N VAL A 152 6.14 5.57 -7.71
CA VAL A 152 5.80 5.42 -6.30
C VAL A 152 6.14 4.01 -5.85
N LEU A 153 7.20 3.87 -5.07
CA LEU A 153 7.61 2.63 -4.42
C LEU A 153 6.85 2.47 -3.10
N ILE A 154 6.07 1.40 -2.94
CA ILE A 154 5.32 1.11 -1.73
C ILE A 154 5.92 -0.13 -1.08
N GLU A 155 6.56 0.04 0.07
CA GLU A 155 7.32 -1.01 0.74
C GLU A 155 6.58 -1.57 1.96
N THR A 156 6.51 -2.90 2.11
CA THR A 156 6.15 -3.51 3.39
C THR A 156 7.32 -3.47 4.38
N VAL A 157 7.07 -3.02 5.61
CA VAL A 157 8.03 -3.05 6.72
C VAL A 157 7.60 -4.12 7.74
N GLY A 158 8.55 -4.95 8.16
CA GLY A 158 8.34 -5.92 9.23
C GLY A 158 7.77 -7.28 8.79
N VAL A 159 7.32 -8.06 9.77
CA VAL A 159 6.68 -9.38 9.60
C VAL A 159 5.17 -9.24 9.80
N GLY A 160 4.36 -9.56 8.79
CA GLY A 160 2.91 -9.43 8.88
C GLY A 160 2.19 -9.66 7.55
N GLN A 161 0.87 -9.84 7.58
CA GLN A 161 0.00 -10.06 6.40
C GLN A 161 -0.25 -8.75 5.64
N SER A 162 0.80 -8.10 5.14
CA SER A 162 0.71 -6.80 4.45
C SER A 162 1.04 -6.87 2.97
N GLU A 163 1.53 -8.01 2.51
CA GLU A 163 2.00 -8.23 1.15
C GLU A 163 0.83 -8.17 0.15
N THR A 164 -0.28 -8.84 0.46
CA THR A 164 -1.50 -8.79 -0.38
C THR A 164 -2.06 -7.37 -0.45
N MET A 165 -2.07 -6.65 0.68
CA MET A 165 -2.49 -5.25 0.74
C MET A 165 -1.59 -4.34 -0.11
N VAL A 166 -0.27 -4.52 -0.08
CA VAL A 166 0.65 -3.74 -0.94
C VAL A 166 0.49 -4.12 -2.41
N ALA A 167 0.29 -5.40 -2.73
CA ALA A 167 -0.02 -5.83 -4.10
C ALA A 167 -1.31 -5.17 -4.62
N ASP A 168 -2.31 -5.06 -3.75
CA ASP A 168 -3.57 -4.39 -4.04
C ASP A 168 -3.41 -2.86 -4.20
N LEU A 169 -2.43 -2.23 -3.56
CA LEU A 169 -2.18 -0.78 -3.74
C LEU A 169 -1.39 -0.42 -5.00
N THR A 170 -0.89 -1.41 -5.74
CA THR A 170 0.16 -1.20 -6.76
C THR A 170 -0.17 -1.79 -8.12
N ASP A 171 0.48 -1.28 -9.15
CA ASP A 171 0.32 -1.72 -10.53
C ASP A 171 1.16 -2.97 -10.81
N ILE A 172 2.33 -3.03 -10.19
CA ILE A 172 3.29 -4.12 -10.28
C ILE A 172 3.77 -4.46 -8.87
N PHE A 173 3.67 -5.74 -8.49
CA PHE A 173 4.15 -6.23 -7.20
C PHE A 173 5.43 -7.05 -7.37
N VAL A 174 6.50 -6.59 -6.72
CA VAL A 174 7.84 -7.17 -6.75
C VAL A 174 8.15 -7.83 -5.41
N LEU A 175 8.49 -9.11 -5.45
CA LEU A 175 8.91 -9.89 -4.29
C LEU A 175 10.43 -10.08 -4.31
N LEU A 176 11.11 -9.60 -3.29
CA LEU A 176 12.53 -9.84 -3.09
C LEU A 176 12.76 -11.11 -2.28
N MET A 177 13.67 -11.95 -2.76
CA MET A 177 14.08 -13.21 -2.15
C MET A 177 15.59 -13.26 -1.92
N ALA A 178 16.02 -13.98 -0.89
CA ALA A 178 17.45 -14.21 -0.63
C ALA A 178 17.92 -15.49 -1.35
N PRO A 179 19.21 -15.60 -1.70
CA PRO A 179 19.78 -16.85 -2.20
C PRO A 179 19.79 -17.92 -1.09
N ALA A 180 19.73 -19.19 -1.48
CA ALA A 180 19.96 -20.33 -0.58
C ALA A 180 19.00 -20.43 0.62
N GLY A 181 17.77 -19.93 0.51
CA GLY A 181 16.75 -19.98 1.57
C GLY A 181 16.28 -21.37 2.03
N GLY A 182 16.86 -22.48 1.52
CA GLY A 182 16.38 -23.84 1.81
C GLY A 182 14.96 -24.10 1.28
N ASP A 183 14.13 -24.80 2.05
CA ASP A 183 12.70 -25.06 1.78
C ASP A 183 11.81 -23.79 1.84
N GLU A 184 12.37 -22.59 1.68
CA GLU A 184 11.66 -21.32 1.71
C GLU A 184 10.57 -21.16 0.66
N LEU A 185 10.53 -22.02 -0.38
CA LEU A 185 9.35 -22.10 -1.26
C LEU A 185 8.08 -22.48 -0.46
N GLN A 186 8.22 -23.24 0.64
CA GLN A 186 7.15 -23.51 1.61
C GLN A 186 6.90 -22.32 2.56
N GLY A 187 7.92 -21.48 2.79
CA GLY A 187 7.85 -20.30 3.64
C GLY A 187 7.17 -19.09 2.97
N VAL A 188 7.26 -18.98 1.64
CA VAL A 188 6.47 -17.99 0.90
C VAL A 188 5.03 -18.49 0.81
N LYS A 189 4.12 -17.78 1.48
CA LYS A 189 2.69 -18.11 1.47
C LYS A 189 2.19 -18.13 0.02
N ARG A 190 1.39 -19.15 -0.31
CA ARG A 190 0.76 -19.31 -1.62
C ARG A 190 0.14 -18.01 -2.16
N GLY A 191 -0.56 -17.24 -1.33
CA GLY A 191 -1.17 -15.97 -1.74
C GLY A 191 -0.17 -14.87 -2.13
N ILE A 192 1.05 -14.87 -1.58
CA ILE A 192 2.11 -13.91 -1.93
C ILE A 192 2.71 -14.27 -3.29
N MET A 193 2.96 -15.56 -3.52
CA MET A 193 3.39 -16.07 -4.83
C MET A 193 2.37 -15.76 -5.93
N GLU A 194 1.08 -15.93 -5.62
CA GLU A 194 -0.03 -15.61 -6.53
C GLU A 194 -0.16 -14.11 -6.81
N ALA A 195 0.35 -13.24 -5.93
CA ALA A 195 0.37 -11.79 -6.13
C ALA A 195 1.63 -11.31 -6.89
N ALA A 196 2.79 -11.96 -6.73
CA ALA A 196 4.06 -11.53 -7.30
C ALA A 196 4.04 -11.47 -8.83
N ASP A 197 4.27 -10.29 -9.40
CA ASP A 197 4.48 -10.10 -10.84
C ASP A 197 5.92 -10.41 -11.22
N LEU A 198 6.86 -9.97 -10.39
CA LEU A 198 8.29 -10.14 -10.55
C LEU A 198 8.91 -10.62 -9.24
N ILE A 199 9.72 -11.67 -9.31
CA ILE A 199 10.53 -12.14 -8.19
C ILE A 199 11.98 -11.77 -8.46
N LEU A 200 12.60 -11.04 -7.53
CA LEU A 200 14.00 -10.66 -7.60
C LEU A 200 14.79 -11.43 -6.54
N VAL A 201 15.62 -12.37 -6.97
CA VAL A 201 16.58 -13.05 -6.10
C VAL A 201 17.77 -12.11 -5.91
N ASN A 202 17.79 -11.40 -4.77
CA ASN A 202 18.81 -10.42 -4.43
C ASN A 202 20.12 -11.10 -3.98
N LYS A 203 21.18 -10.32 -3.75
CA LYS A 203 22.51 -10.81 -3.34
C LYS A 203 23.14 -11.80 -4.33
N ALA A 204 22.81 -11.67 -5.62
CA ALA A 204 23.39 -12.47 -6.70
C ALA A 204 24.80 -11.98 -7.06
N ASP A 205 25.71 -12.05 -6.10
CA ASP A 205 27.09 -11.60 -6.16
C ASP A 205 28.01 -12.47 -5.29
N GLY A 206 29.31 -12.43 -5.58
CA GLY A 206 30.33 -13.20 -4.86
C GLY A 206 29.99 -14.70 -4.75
N ASP A 207 30.17 -15.25 -3.56
CA ASP A 207 29.94 -16.67 -3.25
C ASP A 207 28.46 -17.07 -3.32
N LEU A 208 27.54 -16.10 -3.23
CA LEU A 208 26.10 -16.36 -3.27
C LEU A 208 25.54 -16.44 -4.68
N LEU A 209 26.29 -16.05 -5.71
CA LEU A 209 25.82 -16.02 -7.09
C LEU A 209 25.29 -17.38 -7.58
N ALA A 210 26.05 -18.45 -7.36
CA ALA A 210 25.64 -19.79 -7.81
C ALA A 210 24.36 -20.26 -7.10
N ALA A 211 24.18 -19.89 -5.83
CA ALA A 211 22.96 -20.19 -5.09
C ALA A 211 21.78 -19.35 -5.58
N ALA A 212 22.00 -18.07 -5.88
CA ALA A 212 20.97 -17.17 -6.40
C ALA A 212 20.41 -17.68 -7.73
N GLU A 213 21.27 -18.15 -8.63
CA GLU A 213 20.85 -18.72 -9.92
C GLU A 213 20.04 -20.01 -9.76
N ARG A 214 20.41 -20.87 -8.81
CA ARG A 214 19.61 -22.07 -8.48
C ARG A 214 18.23 -21.68 -7.97
N THR A 215 18.17 -20.77 -6.98
CA THR A 215 16.90 -20.25 -6.46
C THR A 215 16.06 -19.62 -7.57
N ARG A 216 16.66 -18.82 -8.46
CA ARG A 216 15.97 -18.24 -9.62
C ARG A 216 15.34 -19.32 -10.50
N ALA A 217 16.07 -20.41 -10.79
CA ALA A 217 15.59 -21.52 -11.60
C ALA A 217 14.42 -22.26 -10.91
N ASP A 218 14.52 -22.52 -9.61
CA ASP A 218 13.48 -23.21 -8.83
C ASP A 218 12.16 -22.42 -8.84
N TYR A 219 12.23 -21.11 -8.53
CA TYR A 219 11.05 -20.25 -8.57
C TYR A 219 10.49 -20.08 -10.00
N ALA A 220 11.36 -20.01 -11.02
CA ALA A 220 10.90 -19.95 -12.41
C ALA A 220 10.17 -21.23 -12.84
N ALA A 221 10.60 -22.40 -12.36
CA ALA A 221 9.90 -23.66 -12.59
C ALA A 221 8.53 -23.68 -11.89
N ALA A 222 8.46 -23.21 -10.64
CA ALA A 222 7.20 -23.14 -9.89
C ALA A 222 6.19 -22.17 -10.55
N LEU A 223 6.63 -21.00 -10.99
CA LEU A 223 5.75 -20.00 -11.62
C LEU A 223 5.14 -20.48 -12.94
N ARG A 224 5.81 -21.39 -13.68
CA ARG A 224 5.27 -21.99 -14.92
C ARG A 224 4.02 -22.84 -14.68
N LEU A 225 3.79 -23.30 -13.45
CA LEU A 225 2.60 -24.06 -13.08
C LEU A 225 1.41 -23.15 -12.74
N MET A 226 1.64 -21.84 -12.63
CA MET A 226 0.62 -20.86 -12.30
C MET A 226 -0.15 -20.45 -13.55
N ARG A 227 -1.42 -20.06 -13.35
CA ARG A 227 -2.23 -19.55 -14.46
C ARG A 227 -1.70 -18.21 -14.94
N PRO A 228 -1.53 -18.01 -16.26
CA PRO A 228 -1.23 -16.70 -16.83
C PRO A 228 -2.27 -15.66 -16.41
N ARG A 229 -1.83 -14.44 -16.16
CA ARG A 229 -2.73 -13.32 -15.85
C ARG A 229 -3.17 -12.65 -17.16
N PRO A 230 -4.45 -12.25 -17.28
CA PRO A 230 -4.91 -11.51 -18.46
C PRO A 230 -4.10 -10.23 -18.68
N GLY A 231 -3.62 -10.02 -19.90
CA GLY A 231 -2.87 -8.81 -20.28
C GLY A 231 -1.37 -8.84 -19.98
N ASP A 232 -0.87 -9.90 -19.34
CA ASP A 232 0.56 -10.10 -19.14
C ASP A 232 1.19 -10.75 -20.38
N PRO A 233 2.43 -10.36 -20.77
CA PRO A 233 3.11 -10.99 -21.90
C PRO A 233 3.56 -12.42 -21.57
N GLN A 234 3.91 -13.18 -22.61
CA GLN A 234 4.42 -14.53 -22.45
C GLN A 234 5.67 -14.54 -21.55
N GLY A 235 5.74 -15.52 -20.63
CA GLY A 235 6.85 -15.66 -19.69
C GLY A 235 6.70 -14.90 -18.38
N TRP A 236 5.53 -14.27 -18.15
CA TRP A 236 5.16 -13.67 -16.86
C TRP A 236 4.23 -14.60 -16.05
N PRO A 237 4.32 -14.58 -14.71
CA PRO A 237 5.25 -13.81 -13.87
C PRO A 237 6.72 -14.26 -14.02
N LYS A 238 7.67 -13.34 -13.77
CA LYS A 238 9.11 -13.53 -14.10
C LYS A 238 9.97 -13.63 -12.84
N VAL A 239 11.12 -14.30 -12.95
CA VAL A 239 12.14 -14.39 -11.89
C VAL A 239 13.50 -13.96 -12.42
N MET A 240 14.18 -13.05 -11.72
CA MET A 240 15.48 -12.50 -12.11
C MET A 240 16.44 -12.44 -10.91
N CYS A 241 17.74 -12.47 -11.20
CA CYS A 241 18.79 -12.26 -10.19
C CYS A 241 19.20 -10.79 -10.16
N VAL A 242 19.39 -10.23 -8.97
CA VAL A 242 19.90 -8.87 -8.77
C VAL A 242 20.92 -8.83 -7.63
N SER A 243 21.77 -7.80 -7.64
CA SER A 243 22.62 -7.46 -6.50
C SER A 243 22.45 -5.97 -6.22
N ALA A 244 21.68 -5.65 -5.18
CA ALA A 244 21.55 -4.28 -4.72
C ALA A 244 22.89 -3.66 -4.29
N LEU A 245 23.83 -4.48 -3.81
CA LEU A 245 25.15 -4.03 -3.35
C LEU A 245 26.04 -3.60 -4.51
N THR A 246 26.07 -4.38 -5.59
CA THR A 246 26.96 -4.12 -6.74
C THR A 246 26.26 -3.36 -7.88
N GLY A 247 24.94 -3.24 -7.84
CA GLY A 247 24.11 -2.66 -8.90
C GLY A 247 23.75 -3.63 -10.04
N ARG A 248 24.25 -4.87 -10.02
CA ARG A 248 23.95 -5.87 -11.05
C ARG A 248 22.45 -6.15 -11.14
N GLY A 249 21.90 -6.17 -12.35
CA GLY A 249 20.52 -6.56 -12.61
C GLY A 249 19.48 -5.45 -12.30
N ILE A 250 19.89 -4.30 -11.78
CA ILE A 250 18.98 -3.20 -11.40
C ILE A 250 18.35 -2.55 -12.64
N ALA A 251 19.17 -2.28 -13.67
CA ALA A 251 18.68 -1.71 -14.93
C ALA A 251 17.74 -2.69 -15.65
N GLU A 252 18.12 -3.97 -15.71
CA GLU A 252 17.35 -5.03 -16.33
C GLU A 252 16.03 -5.28 -15.60
N ALA A 253 16.01 -5.18 -14.27
CA ALA A 253 14.79 -5.23 -13.48
C ALA A 253 13.86 -4.05 -13.80
N TRP A 254 14.40 -2.84 -13.96
CA TRP A 254 13.61 -1.67 -14.37
C TRP A 254 13.03 -1.83 -15.78
N GLU A 255 13.83 -2.31 -16.73
CA GLU A 255 13.38 -2.59 -18.10
C GLU A 255 12.23 -3.61 -18.11
N ALA A 256 12.35 -4.69 -17.34
CA ALA A 256 11.30 -5.71 -17.22
C ALA A 256 10.01 -5.16 -16.60
N ILE A 257 10.12 -4.33 -15.56
CA ILE A 257 8.97 -3.62 -14.96
C ILE A 257 8.30 -2.72 -16.01
N GLY A 258 9.09 -1.97 -16.78
CA GLY A 258 8.60 -1.12 -17.86
C GLY A 258 7.92 -1.90 -18.99
N GLU A 259 8.47 -3.06 -19.36
CA GLU A 259 7.88 -3.99 -20.34
C GLU A 259 6.49 -4.45 -19.90
N LEU A 260 6.37 -4.96 -18.67
CA LEU A 260 5.09 -5.40 -18.13
C LEU A 260 4.07 -4.24 -18.08
N ALA A 261 4.50 -3.07 -17.60
CA ALA A 261 3.63 -1.90 -17.53
C ALA A 261 3.13 -1.48 -18.91
N ARG A 262 3.98 -1.50 -19.94
CA ARG A 262 3.58 -1.19 -21.34
C ARG A 262 2.62 -2.24 -21.89
N ALA A 263 2.87 -3.53 -21.68
CA ALA A 263 1.99 -4.61 -22.13
C ALA A 263 0.60 -4.54 -21.48
N ARG A 264 0.54 -4.28 -20.17
CA ARG A 264 -0.73 -4.09 -19.44
C ARG A 264 -1.48 -2.83 -19.89
N ARG A 265 -0.78 -1.75 -20.25
CA ARG A 265 -1.43 -0.57 -20.84
C ARG A 265 -2.00 -0.87 -22.22
N ALA A 266 -1.23 -1.53 -23.08
CA ALA A 266 -1.66 -1.88 -24.44
C ALA A 266 -2.87 -2.82 -24.46
N SER A 267 -2.98 -3.73 -23.49
CA SER A 267 -4.13 -4.65 -23.35
C SER A 267 -5.32 -4.07 -22.58
N GLY A 268 -5.19 -2.89 -21.97
CA GLY A 268 -6.19 -2.30 -21.07
C GLY A 268 -6.21 -2.90 -19.65
N ALA A 269 -5.42 -3.94 -19.38
CA ALA A 269 -5.32 -4.59 -18.06
C ALA A 269 -4.83 -3.62 -16.96
N PHE A 270 -4.00 -2.64 -17.30
CA PHE A 270 -3.50 -1.62 -16.36
C PHE A 270 -4.65 -0.77 -15.80
N ALA A 271 -5.49 -0.21 -16.68
CA ALA A 271 -6.64 0.60 -16.28
C ALA A 271 -7.71 -0.25 -15.57
N ALA A 272 -7.96 -1.47 -16.05
CA ALA A 272 -8.90 -2.40 -15.42
C ALA A 272 -8.48 -2.75 -13.98
N ARG A 273 -7.18 -3.01 -13.75
CA ARG A 273 -6.63 -3.25 -12.41
C ARG A 273 -6.88 -2.07 -11.48
N ARG A 274 -6.55 -0.84 -11.92
CA ARG A 274 -6.77 0.37 -11.11
C ARG A 274 -8.25 0.63 -10.82
N ALA A 275 -9.13 0.37 -11.77
CA ALA A 275 -10.58 0.50 -11.57
C ALA A 275 -11.11 -0.51 -10.54
N GLU A 276 -10.65 -1.76 -10.61
CA GLU A 276 -11.00 -2.79 -9.63
C GLU A 276 -10.49 -2.45 -8.23
N GLN A 277 -9.25 -1.97 -8.11
CA GLN A 277 -8.70 -1.46 -6.85
C GLN A 277 -9.55 -0.31 -6.31
N ALA A 278 -9.90 0.67 -7.14
CA ALA A 278 -10.74 1.79 -6.73
C ALA A 278 -12.12 1.35 -6.21
N ARG A 279 -12.76 0.38 -6.88
CA ARG A 279 -14.04 -0.21 -6.45
C ARG A 279 -13.93 -0.87 -5.08
N ARG A 280 -12.92 -1.74 -4.89
CA ARG A 280 -12.69 -2.38 -3.59
C ARG A 280 -12.47 -1.35 -2.49
N TRP A 281 -11.73 -0.27 -2.77
CA TRP A 281 -11.43 0.72 -1.72
C TRP A 281 -12.63 1.61 -1.40
N PHE A 282 -13.54 1.78 -2.35
CA PHE A 282 -14.84 2.39 -2.07
C PHE A 282 -15.66 1.51 -1.12
N GLU A 283 -15.72 0.20 -1.38
CA GLU A 283 -16.42 -0.76 -0.51
C GLU A 283 -15.82 -0.77 0.91
N ASP A 284 -14.49 -0.79 1.03
CA ASP A 284 -13.81 -0.73 2.33
C ASP A 284 -14.11 0.57 3.10
N GLU A 285 -14.07 1.73 2.43
CA GLU A 285 -14.37 3.01 3.07
C GLU A 285 -15.84 3.11 3.48
N LEU A 286 -16.76 2.54 2.68
CA LEU A 286 -18.18 2.46 2.98
C LEU A 286 -18.42 1.62 4.24
N HIS A 287 -17.88 0.40 4.28
CA HIS A 287 -17.98 -0.49 5.44
C HIS A 287 -17.44 0.17 6.70
N ARG A 288 -16.26 0.79 6.61
CA ARG A 288 -15.66 1.51 7.73
C ARG A 288 -16.52 2.70 8.17
N GLY A 289 -17.03 3.48 7.23
CA GLY A 289 -17.89 4.63 7.51
C GLY A 289 -19.18 4.24 8.25
N LEU A 290 -19.76 3.10 7.91
CA LEU A 290 -20.92 2.54 8.60
C LEU A 290 -20.58 2.16 10.05
N VAL A 291 -19.48 1.44 10.28
CA VAL A 291 -19.01 1.07 11.63
C VAL A 291 -18.69 2.30 12.49
N GLU A 292 -18.05 3.31 11.91
CA GLU A 292 -17.76 4.57 12.59
C GLU A 292 -19.03 5.36 12.93
N ARG A 293 -20.09 5.24 12.12
CA ARG A 293 -21.39 5.86 12.39
C ARG A 293 -22.13 5.15 13.53
N LEU A 294 -22.13 3.82 13.53
CA LEU A 294 -22.70 2.98 14.60
C LEU A 294 -22.10 3.30 15.98
N THR A 295 -20.79 3.56 16.03
CA THR A 295 -20.06 3.81 17.29
C THR A 295 -20.11 5.27 17.76
N ARG A 296 -20.37 6.22 16.87
CA ARG A 296 -20.48 7.66 17.23
C ARG A 296 -21.86 8.07 17.72
N ASP A 297 -22.90 7.36 17.31
CA ASP A 297 -24.25 7.59 17.82
C ASP A 297 -24.38 6.97 19.21
N ALA A 298 -24.59 7.80 20.23
CA ALA A 298 -24.66 7.34 21.62
C ALA A 298 -25.80 6.32 21.85
N ARG A 299 -26.94 6.48 21.16
CA ARG A 299 -28.08 5.55 21.27
C ARG A 299 -27.71 4.19 20.68
N LEU A 300 -27.12 4.17 19.49
CA LEU A 300 -26.73 2.92 18.83
C LEU A 300 -25.59 2.23 19.57
N SER A 301 -24.59 3.00 20.03
CA SER A 301 -23.48 2.46 20.82
C SER A 301 -23.95 1.80 22.12
N GLN A 302 -24.96 2.35 22.80
CA GLN A 302 -25.55 1.73 23.98
C GLN A 302 -26.33 0.45 23.64
N ALA A 303 -27.10 0.46 22.55
CA ALA A 303 -27.83 -0.72 22.08
C ALA A 303 -26.87 -1.87 21.72
N ILE A 304 -25.75 -1.56 21.05
CA ILE A 304 -24.70 -2.54 20.73
C ILE A 304 -24.11 -3.13 22.01
N ALA A 305 -23.73 -2.29 22.99
CA ALA A 305 -23.16 -2.77 24.24
C ALA A 305 -24.11 -3.70 25.03
N ALA A 306 -25.42 -3.43 24.99
CA ALA A 306 -26.42 -4.30 25.60
C ALA A 306 -26.49 -5.67 24.89
N LEU A 307 -26.48 -5.68 23.55
CA LEU A 307 -26.49 -6.91 22.76
C LEU A 307 -25.19 -7.72 22.92
N GLU A 308 -24.04 -7.07 23.07
CA GLU A 308 -22.77 -7.73 23.39
C GLU A 308 -22.83 -8.48 24.74
N ALA A 309 -23.48 -7.88 25.76
CA ALA A 309 -23.70 -8.54 27.03
C ALA A 309 -24.63 -9.76 26.91
N ASP A 310 -25.65 -9.69 26.05
CA ASP A 310 -26.55 -10.82 25.77
C ASP A 310 -25.84 -11.94 24.99
N LEU A 311 -24.94 -11.59 24.05
CA LEU A 311 -24.10 -12.55 23.33
C LEU A 311 -23.16 -13.30 24.27
N ALA A 312 -22.46 -12.56 25.15
CA ALA A 312 -21.56 -13.16 26.13
C ALA A 312 -22.28 -14.10 27.11
N ALA A 313 -23.55 -13.81 27.40
CA ALA A 313 -24.42 -14.65 28.23
C ALA A 313 -25.13 -15.79 27.47
N GLY A 314 -24.95 -15.89 26.15
CA GLY A 314 -25.62 -16.90 25.31
C GLY A 314 -27.13 -16.71 25.15
N ARG A 315 -27.66 -15.49 25.39
CA ARG A 315 -29.10 -15.18 25.33
C ARG A 315 -29.58 -14.88 23.91
N ILE A 316 -28.67 -14.56 22.99
CA ILE A 316 -28.97 -14.23 21.60
C ILE A 316 -27.86 -14.77 20.69
N ALA A 317 -28.22 -15.15 19.46
CA ALA A 317 -27.24 -15.54 18.45
C ALA A 317 -26.58 -14.31 17.80
N PRO A 318 -25.29 -14.39 17.39
CA PRO A 318 -24.58 -13.28 16.74
C PRO A 318 -25.31 -12.65 15.55
N SER A 319 -25.90 -13.47 14.68
CA SER A 319 -26.63 -13.00 13.50
C SER A 319 -27.88 -12.18 13.86
N VAL A 320 -28.65 -12.62 14.86
CA VAL A 320 -29.87 -11.92 15.33
C VAL A 320 -29.52 -10.62 16.03
N ALA A 321 -28.43 -10.59 16.82
CA ALA A 321 -27.94 -9.35 17.42
C ALA A 321 -27.52 -8.33 16.36
N ALA A 322 -26.84 -8.77 15.30
CA ALA A 322 -26.46 -7.89 14.19
C ALA A 322 -27.67 -7.32 13.45
N GLU A 323 -28.69 -8.14 13.17
CA GLU A 323 -29.93 -7.70 12.52
C GLU A 323 -30.64 -6.59 13.32
N ARG A 324 -30.77 -6.75 14.64
CA ARG A 324 -31.35 -5.71 15.52
C ARG A 324 -30.60 -4.38 15.50
N VAL A 325 -29.27 -4.43 15.39
CA VAL A 325 -28.44 -3.22 15.26
C VAL A 325 -28.71 -2.53 13.91
N LEU A 326 -28.84 -3.31 12.84
CA LEU A 326 -29.12 -2.78 11.51
C LEU A 326 -30.53 -2.17 11.42
N GLU A 327 -31.55 -2.83 11.96
CA GLU A 327 -32.92 -2.27 12.05
C GLU A 327 -32.92 -0.92 12.79
N SER A 328 -32.17 -0.84 13.90
CA SER A 328 -32.04 0.39 14.68
C SER A 328 -31.30 1.51 13.93
N LEU A 329 -30.38 1.17 13.03
CA LEU A 329 -29.61 2.13 12.22
C LEU A 329 -30.45 2.74 11.10
N PHE A 330 -31.28 1.94 10.43
CA PHE A 330 -32.08 2.37 9.28
C PHE A 330 -33.51 2.79 9.63
N GLY A 331 -33.96 2.56 10.87
CA GLY A 331 -35.27 3.00 11.34
C GLY A 331 -36.45 2.17 10.81
N GLU A 332 -36.20 0.98 10.27
CA GLU A 332 -37.24 0.12 9.66
C GLU A 332 -38.07 -0.68 10.69
N GLY A 333 -38.27 -0.14 11.89
CA GLY A 333 -38.96 -0.83 12.99
C GLY A 333 -40.40 -0.38 13.30
N GLU A 334 -40.90 0.75 12.76
CA GLU A 334 -42.20 1.29 13.18
C GLU A 334 -43.29 1.44 12.09
N GLU A 335 -43.01 1.24 10.80
CA GLU A 335 -44.04 1.39 9.75
C GLU A 335 -44.56 0.08 9.11
N ALA A 336 -43.94 -1.08 9.37
CA ALA A 336 -44.36 -2.34 8.75
C ALA A 336 -45.46 -3.12 9.53
N VAL A 337 -45.85 -2.68 10.73
CA VAL A 337 -46.91 -3.34 11.56
C VAL A 337 -48.09 -2.41 11.81
N ARG A 338 -48.44 -1.56 10.84
CA ARG A 338 -49.75 -0.90 10.77
C ARG A 338 -50.27 -0.93 9.35
N ARG A 339 -50.85 -2.06 8.96
CA ARG A 339 -51.90 -2.11 7.95
C ARG A 339 -53.15 -2.75 8.57
N PRO A 340 -54.34 -2.23 8.20
CA PRO A 340 -55.55 -2.21 9.02
C PRO A 340 -56.16 -3.57 9.31
#